data_AF-A0A660TH17-F1
#
_entry.id   AF-A0A660TH17-F1
#
_cell.length_a   1.000
_cell.length_b   1.000
_cell.length_c   1.000
_cell.angle_alpha   90.00
_cell.angle_beta   90.00
_cell.angle_gamma   90.00
#
_symmetry.space_group_name_H-M   'P 1'
#
loop_
_entity.id
_entity.type
_entity.pdbx_description
1 polymer ?
#
loop_
_entity_poly.entity_id
_entity_poly.type
_entity_poly.pdbx_seq_one_letter_code
_entity_poly.pdbx_strand_id
1 'polypeptide(L)'
;VRQAYKKMPLIIGGLEASLRRMAHYDYWKDSLRRSVLLDSKADLLVYGMGEAAIRKIAAALDDGTAVSEIRDVPGTVYVCPAAEIPEKALFLPDHEKLKTGGAAFAESFRVQYENADPFTGRTMAESYGGRAVVQNPPAPPLTREEMDRVYALPFARGPHPSYSEKIPAMEEIQFSLVSNRGCFGSCAFCALAFHQGRIVTSRSKESLVDEAKILVKDSDFKGYIHDVGGPTANFRDPACTKQGTKGSCPGKRCLTPEPCPSLKSDHSEYIEILRELRKLEGIKKVFIRSGIRFDYMMEDKKNDFLSELCEHHVSGQLKVAPEHVSPDVLRVMGKPKRQVYDEFVRRYAEVNKKLGKKQYLVPYFISGHPGARLKDAITMAEYLRDTCFIPEQVQDFYPTPGTLATAMWFSGIDPMTGKKVHIPSGHEEKAMQRALLQYNRPENREIVRKALIKAGRQDLIGNGPKALIREDGRKAGGQHLSGRSPVRRPIGKGKKGRKGGR
;
A
#
# COMPACT_ATOMS: atom_id res chain seq x y z
N VAL A 1 21.43 -6.92 22.80
CA VAL A 1 21.21 -8.39 22.85
C VAL A 1 22.52 -9.16 22.90
N ARG A 2 23.33 -9.23 21.82
CA ARG A 2 24.60 -10.00 21.79
C ARG A 2 25.58 -9.72 22.94
N GLN A 3 25.65 -8.47 23.41
CA GLN A 3 26.50 -8.11 24.55
C GLN A 3 26.07 -8.83 25.85
N ALA A 4 24.77 -8.96 26.08
CA ALA A 4 24.20 -9.64 27.24
C ALA A 4 24.11 -11.16 27.04
N TYR A 5 23.82 -11.61 25.81
CA TYR A 5 23.58 -13.01 25.47
C TYR A 5 24.47 -13.44 24.30
N LYS A 6 25.74 -13.77 24.59
CA LYS A 6 26.76 -14.04 23.56
C LYS A 6 26.44 -15.25 22.67
N LYS A 7 25.98 -16.35 23.28
CA LYS A 7 25.75 -17.66 22.63
C LYS A 7 24.29 -17.90 22.22
N MET A 8 23.37 -16.99 22.54
CA MET A 8 21.95 -17.18 22.24
C MET A 8 21.72 -17.03 20.72
N PRO A 9 21.02 -17.97 20.07
CA PRO A 9 20.52 -17.79 18.71
C PRO A 9 19.72 -16.49 18.60
N LEU A 10 20.12 -15.61 17.69
CA LEU A 10 19.47 -14.33 17.44
C LEU A 10 18.79 -14.35 16.07
N ILE A 11 17.47 -14.47 16.07
CA ILE A 11 16.65 -14.46 14.87
C ILE A 11 15.89 -13.14 14.82
N ILE A 12 15.94 -12.44 13.68
CA ILE A 12 15.19 -11.18 13.46
C ILE A 12 14.13 -11.37 12.39
N GLY A 13 13.05 -10.58 12.45
CA GLY A 13 11.97 -10.67 11.47
C GLY A 13 11.04 -9.47 11.52
N GLY A 14 9.92 -9.58 10.81
CA GLY A 14 8.94 -8.51 10.65
C GLY A 14 9.20 -7.62 9.44
N LEU A 15 8.33 -6.63 9.25
CA LEU A 15 8.31 -5.78 8.06
C LEU A 15 9.67 -5.11 7.80
N GLU A 16 10.26 -4.48 8.81
CA GLU A 16 11.51 -3.73 8.66
C GLU A 16 12.70 -4.62 8.26
N ALA A 17 12.82 -5.80 8.87
CA ALA A 17 13.87 -6.77 8.54
C ALA A 17 13.64 -7.35 7.14
N SER A 18 12.39 -7.71 6.83
CA SER A 18 12.01 -8.23 5.52
C SER A 18 12.37 -7.26 4.39
N LEU A 19 12.12 -5.97 4.53
CA LEU A 19 12.38 -4.97 3.47
C LEU A 19 13.87 -4.63 3.31
N ARG A 20 14.71 -4.99 4.29
CA ARG A 20 16.16 -4.69 4.35
C ARG A 20 17.04 -5.93 4.33
N ARG A 21 16.48 -7.06 3.92
CA ARG A 21 17.14 -8.37 3.95
C ARG A 21 18.31 -8.50 2.96
N MET A 22 18.32 -7.69 1.92
CA MET A 22 19.43 -7.50 0.97
C MET A 22 19.93 -6.05 1.03
N ALA A 23 20.92 -5.71 0.20
CA ALA A 23 21.32 -4.32 0.01
C ALA A 23 20.11 -3.47 -0.40
N HIS A 24 19.99 -2.30 0.23
CA HIS A 24 18.82 -1.43 0.08
C HIS A 24 19.23 0.02 0.18
N TYR A 25 18.49 0.89 -0.50
CA TYR A 25 18.63 2.33 -0.35
C TYR A 25 17.95 2.79 0.94
N ASP A 26 18.66 3.57 1.74
CA ASP A 26 18.15 4.27 2.91
C ASP A 26 17.94 5.75 2.58
N TYR A 27 16.67 6.17 2.57
CA TYR A 27 16.29 7.54 2.20
C TYR A 27 16.79 8.58 3.20
N TRP A 28 16.84 8.25 4.49
CA TRP A 28 17.21 9.20 5.53
C TRP A 28 18.71 9.51 5.52
N LYS A 29 19.52 8.49 5.20
CA LYS A 29 20.98 8.62 5.08
C LYS A 29 21.44 8.87 3.65
N ASP A 30 20.50 8.99 2.71
CA ASP A 30 20.72 9.09 1.26
C ASP A 30 21.88 8.19 0.77
N SER A 31 21.85 6.91 1.17
CA SER A 31 22.96 5.99 0.91
C SER A 31 22.51 4.56 0.75
N LEU A 32 23.31 3.79 0.00
CA LEU A 32 23.14 2.36 -0.09
C LEU A 32 23.64 1.70 1.21
N ARG A 33 22.78 0.88 1.81
CA ARG A 33 23.09 0.05 2.97
C ARG A 33 23.23 -1.41 2.53
N ARG A 34 24.08 -2.15 3.22
CA ARG A 34 24.13 -3.61 3.16
C ARG A 34 22.90 -4.22 3.85
N SER A 35 22.73 -5.54 3.71
CA SER A 35 21.71 -6.30 4.44
C SER A 35 21.72 -5.99 5.94
N VAL A 36 20.54 -5.80 6.52
CA VAL A 36 20.38 -5.59 7.96
C VAL A 36 20.84 -6.80 8.78
N LEU A 37 20.89 -7.99 8.18
CA LEU A 37 21.42 -9.19 8.83
C LEU A 37 22.91 -9.03 9.16
N LEU A 38 23.68 -8.40 8.26
CA LEU A 38 25.09 -8.10 8.49
C LEU A 38 25.31 -6.99 9.53
N ASP A 39 24.43 -5.98 9.55
CA ASP A 39 24.51 -4.86 10.50
C ASP A 39 24.12 -5.26 11.92
N SER A 40 23.05 -6.05 12.06
CA SER A 40 22.52 -6.51 13.35
C SER A 40 23.35 -7.64 13.96
N LYS A 41 24.10 -8.39 13.15
CA LYS A 41 24.82 -9.62 13.54
C LYS A 41 23.87 -10.69 14.12
N ALA A 42 22.63 -10.70 13.65
CA ALA A 42 21.70 -11.80 13.85
C ALA A 42 22.19 -13.04 13.08
N ASP A 43 21.81 -14.22 13.55
CA ASP A 43 22.16 -15.49 12.92
C ASP A 43 21.26 -15.79 11.71
N LEU A 44 19.97 -15.45 11.83
CA LEU A 44 18.96 -15.65 10.80
C LEU A 44 18.02 -14.44 10.71
N LEU A 45 17.50 -14.21 9.51
CA LEU A 45 16.43 -13.25 9.26
C LEU A 45 15.24 -13.99 8.65
N VAL A 46 14.06 -13.84 9.23
CA VAL A 46 12.79 -14.32 8.70
C VAL A 46 12.10 -13.19 7.95
N TYR A 47 11.79 -13.40 6.67
CA TYR A 47 11.13 -12.42 5.83
C TYR A 47 9.74 -12.91 5.40
N GLY A 48 8.86 -11.95 5.10
CA GLY A 48 7.44 -12.22 4.89
C GLY A 48 6.72 -12.70 6.15
N MET A 49 5.76 -13.61 5.98
CA MET A 49 4.96 -14.16 7.07
C MET A 49 5.73 -15.28 7.76
N GLY A 50 6.11 -15.04 9.02
CA GLY A 50 7.12 -15.84 9.70
C GLY A 50 6.61 -17.06 10.44
N GLU A 51 5.30 -17.30 10.51
CA GLU A 51 4.71 -18.34 11.38
C GLU A 51 5.21 -19.75 11.05
N ALA A 52 5.26 -20.11 9.76
CA ALA A 52 5.77 -21.42 9.36
C ALA A 52 7.29 -21.52 9.55
N ALA A 53 8.03 -20.44 9.24
CA ALA A 53 9.48 -20.41 9.34
C ALA A 53 9.93 -20.53 10.80
N ILE A 54 9.32 -19.76 11.71
CA ILE A 54 9.71 -19.75 13.13
C ILE A 54 9.44 -21.09 13.79
N ARG A 55 8.35 -21.80 13.42
CA ARG A 55 8.09 -23.16 13.90
C ARG A 55 9.17 -24.15 13.48
N LYS A 56 9.60 -24.09 12.21
CA LYS A 56 10.68 -24.96 11.69
C LYS A 56 12.03 -24.66 12.36
N ILE A 57 12.35 -23.38 12.51
CA ILE A 57 13.58 -22.95 13.20
C ILE A 57 13.55 -23.42 14.66
N ALA A 58 12.43 -23.22 15.37
CA ALA A 58 12.29 -23.65 16.76
C ALA A 58 12.44 -25.17 16.92
N ALA A 59 11.81 -25.96 16.05
CA ALA A 59 11.97 -27.41 16.05
C ALA A 59 13.42 -27.84 15.84
N ALA A 60 14.10 -27.27 14.84
CA ALA A 60 15.52 -27.60 14.59
C ALA A 60 16.43 -27.25 15.78
N LEU A 61 16.17 -26.13 16.46
CA LEU A 61 16.91 -25.73 17.66
C LEU A 61 16.63 -26.66 18.85
N ASP A 62 15.39 -27.11 19.01
CA ASP A 62 14.98 -28.07 20.05
C ASP A 62 15.64 -29.44 19.84
N ASP A 63 15.79 -29.85 18.56
CA ASP A 63 16.53 -31.05 18.15
C ASP A 63 18.06 -30.91 18.29
N GLY A 64 18.56 -29.75 18.74
CA GLY A 64 19.98 -29.49 18.97
C GLY A 64 20.77 -29.05 17.74
N THR A 65 20.12 -28.78 16.60
CA THR A 65 20.78 -28.23 15.40
C THR A 65 21.35 -26.85 15.71
N ALA A 66 22.60 -26.60 15.34
CA ALA A 66 23.20 -25.28 15.54
C ALA A 66 22.51 -24.25 14.64
N VAL A 67 22.26 -23.03 15.15
CA VAL A 67 21.57 -21.98 14.37
C VAL A 67 22.26 -21.66 13.03
N SER A 68 23.58 -21.82 12.96
CA SER A 68 24.40 -21.63 11.75
C SER A 68 24.18 -22.68 10.67
N GLU A 69 23.60 -23.83 11.02
CA GLU A 69 23.32 -24.97 10.13
C GLU A 69 21.88 -24.94 9.59
N ILE A 70 21.00 -24.13 10.18
CA ILE A 70 19.61 -23.95 9.72
C ILE A 70 19.59 -23.07 8.46
N ARG A 71 19.83 -23.67 7.30
CA ARG A 71 20.03 -22.97 6.03
C ARG A 71 18.98 -23.27 4.96
N ASP A 72 18.02 -24.15 5.22
CA ASP A 72 17.06 -24.68 4.25
C ASP A 72 15.59 -24.30 4.52
N VAL A 73 15.35 -23.44 5.52
CA VAL A 73 14.00 -23.01 5.88
C VAL A 73 13.48 -21.97 4.87
N PRO A 74 12.33 -22.20 4.19
CA PRO A 74 11.73 -21.20 3.30
C PRO A 74 11.35 -19.92 4.06
N GLY A 75 11.49 -18.77 3.41
CA GLY A 75 11.24 -17.47 4.03
C GLY A 75 12.36 -16.99 4.97
N THR A 76 13.55 -17.58 4.91
CA THR A 76 14.71 -17.13 5.69
C THR A 76 15.86 -16.60 4.84
N VAL A 77 16.71 -15.84 5.51
CA VAL A 77 17.97 -15.31 5.00
C VAL A 77 19.06 -15.61 6.03
N TYR A 78 20.20 -16.10 5.55
CA TYR A 78 21.37 -16.44 6.38
C TYR A 78 22.65 -15.87 5.77
N VAL A 79 23.73 -15.90 6.55
CA VAL A 79 25.08 -15.50 6.10
C VAL A 79 25.96 -16.73 6.04
N CYS A 80 26.74 -16.88 4.96
CA CYS A 80 27.74 -17.94 4.83
C CYS A 80 29.03 -17.41 4.19
N PRO A 81 30.15 -18.15 4.29
CA PRO A 81 31.32 -17.91 3.45
C PRO A 81 30.95 -17.95 1.95
N ALA A 82 31.65 -17.15 1.14
CA ALA A 82 31.35 -17.06 -0.29
C ALA A 82 31.53 -18.41 -1.03
N ALA A 83 32.43 -19.27 -0.54
CA ALA A 83 32.65 -20.62 -1.07
C ALA A 83 31.50 -21.60 -0.75
N GLU A 84 30.61 -21.25 0.19
CA GLU A 84 29.48 -22.10 0.62
C GLU A 84 28.14 -21.64 0.04
N ILE A 85 28.15 -20.72 -0.93
CA ILE A 85 26.92 -20.32 -1.64
C ILE A 85 26.39 -21.53 -2.41
N PRO A 86 25.09 -21.86 -2.33
CA PRO A 86 24.52 -22.95 -3.09
C PRO A 86 24.72 -22.77 -4.61
N GLU A 87 25.23 -23.79 -5.31
CA GLU A 87 25.57 -23.72 -6.74
C GLU A 87 24.41 -23.26 -7.64
N LYS A 88 23.17 -23.63 -7.27
CA LYS A 88 21.95 -23.30 -8.03
C LYS A 88 21.35 -21.93 -7.67
N ALA A 89 21.97 -21.16 -6.77
CA ALA A 89 21.50 -19.85 -6.37
C ALA A 89 21.60 -18.85 -7.52
N LEU A 90 20.67 -17.90 -7.57
CA LEU A 90 20.76 -16.74 -8.45
C LEU A 90 21.68 -15.71 -7.80
N PHE A 91 22.75 -15.34 -8.48
CA PHE A 91 23.67 -14.32 -8.00
C PHE A 91 23.12 -12.92 -8.29
N LEU A 92 22.99 -12.12 -7.24
CA LEU A 92 22.74 -10.70 -7.33
C LEU A 92 24.08 -9.97 -7.62
N PRO A 93 24.05 -8.79 -8.26
CA PRO A 93 25.22 -7.92 -8.33
C PRO A 93 25.87 -7.75 -6.95
N ASP A 94 27.20 -7.86 -6.88
CA ASP A 94 27.92 -7.69 -5.61
C ASP A 94 27.76 -6.28 -5.04
N HIS A 95 28.01 -6.15 -3.74
CA HIS A 95 27.78 -4.89 -3.04
C HIS A 95 28.61 -3.71 -3.59
N GLU A 96 29.83 -3.95 -4.10
CA GLU A 96 30.66 -2.87 -4.66
C GLU A 96 30.08 -2.36 -5.98
N LYS A 97 29.59 -3.26 -6.84
CA LYS A 97 28.87 -2.91 -8.05
C LYS A 97 27.54 -2.21 -7.74
N LEU A 98 26.85 -2.58 -6.67
CA LEU A 98 25.63 -1.90 -6.26
C LEU A 98 25.86 -0.44 -5.83
N LYS A 99 27.02 -0.12 -5.25
CA LYS A 99 27.36 1.27 -4.86
C LYS A 99 27.47 2.21 -6.06
N THR A 100 27.72 1.70 -7.26
CA THR A 100 27.70 2.53 -8.48
C THR A 100 26.29 2.97 -8.86
N GLY A 101 25.25 2.44 -8.20
CA GLY A 101 23.85 2.77 -8.44
C GLY A 101 23.38 2.38 -9.84
N GLY A 102 22.39 3.12 -10.35
CA GLY A 102 21.92 3.00 -11.73
C GLY A 102 21.48 1.58 -12.10
N ALA A 103 22.02 1.05 -13.21
CA ALA A 103 21.59 -0.21 -13.78
C ALA A 103 21.84 -1.42 -12.86
N ALA A 104 22.94 -1.45 -12.10
CA ALA A 104 23.26 -2.57 -11.22
C ALA A 104 22.23 -2.71 -10.09
N PHE A 105 21.82 -1.59 -9.48
CA PHE A 105 20.78 -1.62 -8.46
C PHE A 105 19.43 -2.01 -9.03
N ALA A 106 19.06 -1.47 -10.20
CA ALA A 106 17.83 -1.83 -10.89
C ALA A 106 17.79 -3.34 -11.23
N GLU A 107 18.90 -3.89 -11.71
CA GLU A 107 19.04 -5.32 -11.99
C GLU A 107 18.86 -6.17 -10.73
N SER A 108 19.57 -5.85 -9.64
CA SER A 108 19.44 -6.56 -8.36
C SER A 108 18.01 -6.55 -7.85
N PHE A 109 17.36 -5.38 -7.86
CA PHE A 109 15.97 -5.26 -7.42
C PHE A 109 15.03 -6.08 -8.31
N ARG A 110 15.21 -6.06 -9.63
CA ARG A 110 14.38 -6.85 -10.56
C ARG A 110 14.46 -8.34 -10.23
N VAL A 111 15.66 -8.88 -10.05
CA VAL A 111 15.86 -10.30 -9.69
C VAL A 111 15.18 -10.61 -8.36
N GLN A 112 15.35 -9.77 -7.34
CA GLN A 112 14.66 -9.94 -6.05
C GLN A 112 13.14 -9.92 -6.17
N TYR A 113 12.60 -8.99 -6.98
CA TYR A 113 11.16 -8.80 -7.14
C TYR A 113 10.50 -9.95 -7.91
N GLU A 114 11.17 -10.48 -8.93
CA GLU A 114 10.71 -11.66 -9.69
C GLU A 114 10.76 -12.96 -8.88
N ASN A 115 11.59 -13.03 -7.84
CA ASN A 115 11.75 -14.18 -6.96
C ASN A 115 11.01 -14.01 -5.61
N ALA A 116 10.03 -13.10 -5.54
CA ALA A 116 9.22 -12.87 -4.34
C ALA A 116 7.96 -13.77 -4.25
N ASP A 117 7.73 -14.64 -5.23
CA ASP A 117 6.60 -15.59 -5.24
C ASP A 117 7.04 -16.98 -4.74
N PRO A 118 6.28 -17.65 -3.86
CA PRO A 118 6.69 -18.94 -3.28
C PRO A 118 6.69 -20.10 -4.26
N PHE A 119 6.01 -20.01 -5.42
CA PHE A 119 5.96 -21.09 -6.40
C PHE A 119 7.08 -21.00 -7.44
N THR A 120 7.55 -19.80 -7.75
CA THR A 120 8.56 -19.56 -8.79
C THR A 120 9.88 -19.05 -8.23
N GLY A 121 9.90 -18.60 -6.97
CA GLY A 121 11.07 -18.02 -6.32
C GLY A 121 12.19 -19.05 -6.15
N ARG A 122 13.41 -18.61 -6.43
CA ARG A 122 14.63 -19.40 -6.26
C ARG A 122 15.48 -18.83 -5.13
N THR A 123 16.39 -19.65 -4.62
CA THR A 123 17.47 -19.18 -3.74
C THR A 123 18.27 -18.09 -4.44
N MET A 124 18.56 -17.01 -3.73
CA MET A 124 19.37 -15.89 -4.22
C MET A 124 20.55 -15.63 -3.29
N ALA A 125 21.65 -15.12 -3.84
CA ALA A 125 22.84 -14.78 -3.07
C ALA A 125 23.37 -13.39 -3.44
N GLU A 126 23.69 -12.58 -2.43
CA GLU A 126 24.33 -11.27 -2.57
C GLU A 126 25.71 -11.30 -1.89
N SER A 127 26.76 -11.04 -2.67
CA SER A 127 28.15 -11.15 -2.22
C SER A 127 28.66 -9.86 -1.56
N TYR A 128 29.43 -10.05 -0.48
CA TYR A 128 30.03 -9.00 0.35
C TYR A 128 31.52 -9.31 0.62
N GLY A 129 32.30 -9.54 -0.43
CA GLY A 129 33.68 -10.01 -0.33
C GLY A 129 33.75 -11.50 0.04
N GLY A 130 34.44 -11.85 1.13
CA GLY A 130 34.62 -13.25 1.56
C GLY A 130 33.37 -13.96 2.11
N ARG A 131 32.21 -13.29 2.14
CA ARG A 131 30.93 -13.81 2.64
C ARG A 131 29.78 -13.39 1.75
N ALA A 132 28.66 -14.09 1.87
CA ALA A 132 27.44 -13.78 1.16
C ALA A 132 26.22 -13.82 2.08
N VAL A 133 25.21 -13.05 1.71
CA VAL A 133 23.85 -13.12 2.26
C VAL A 133 23.02 -13.97 1.31
N VAL A 134 22.49 -15.08 1.80
CA VAL A 134 21.72 -16.03 0.99
C VAL A 134 20.27 -15.99 1.45
N GLN A 135 19.35 -15.77 0.52
CA GLN A 135 17.91 -15.84 0.75
C GLN A 135 17.36 -17.14 0.17
N ASN A 136 16.64 -17.89 1.01
CA ASN A 136 15.86 -19.04 0.59
C ASN A 136 14.58 -18.61 -0.14
N PRO A 137 13.94 -19.48 -0.95
CA PRO A 137 12.66 -19.19 -1.56
C PRO A 137 11.60 -18.75 -0.53
N PRO A 138 10.63 -17.89 -0.90
CA PRO A 138 9.58 -17.45 0.02
C PRO A 138 8.78 -18.63 0.59
N ALA A 139 8.37 -18.51 1.85
CA ALA A 139 7.41 -19.45 2.41
C ALA A 139 6.05 -19.31 1.68
N PRO A 140 5.35 -20.43 1.41
CA PRO A 140 3.96 -20.38 0.96
C PRO A 140 3.09 -19.60 1.96
N PRO A 141 2.05 -18.89 1.50
CA PRO A 141 1.09 -18.28 2.41
C PRO A 141 0.37 -19.38 3.20
N LEU A 142 -0.08 -19.05 4.41
CA LEU A 142 -0.85 -19.97 5.24
C LEU A 142 -2.15 -20.38 4.53
N THR A 143 -2.56 -21.62 4.73
CA THR A 143 -3.93 -22.04 4.45
C THR A 143 -4.92 -21.26 5.31
N ARG A 144 -6.20 -21.24 4.93
CA ARG A 144 -7.26 -20.59 5.71
C ARG A 144 -7.32 -21.17 7.13
N GLU A 145 -7.22 -22.49 7.24
CA GLU A 145 -7.26 -23.23 8.49
C GLU A 145 -6.05 -22.91 9.38
N GLU A 146 -4.85 -22.79 8.80
CA GLU A 146 -3.66 -22.37 9.53
C GLU A 146 -3.77 -20.91 9.99
N MET A 147 -4.29 -20.03 9.13
CA MET A 147 -4.53 -18.63 9.50
C MET A 147 -5.53 -18.55 10.67
N ASP A 148 -6.63 -19.30 10.62
CA ASP A 148 -7.60 -19.35 11.70
C ASP A 148 -7.00 -19.85 13.02
N ARG A 149 -6.16 -20.90 12.98
CA ARG A 149 -5.43 -21.38 14.16
C ARG A 149 -4.51 -20.31 14.75
N VAL A 150 -3.82 -19.53 13.91
CA VAL A 150 -2.96 -18.43 14.37
C VAL A 150 -3.79 -17.39 15.10
N TYR A 151 -4.92 -16.94 14.54
CA TYR A 151 -5.77 -15.93 15.16
C TYR A 151 -6.58 -16.44 16.36
N ALA A 152 -6.74 -17.76 16.50
CA ALA A 152 -7.33 -18.39 17.67
C ALA A 152 -6.39 -18.46 18.89
N LEU A 153 -5.09 -18.17 18.73
CA LEU A 153 -4.15 -18.13 19.85
C LEU A 153 -4.59 -17.10 20.91
N PRO A 154 -4.28 -17.35 22.20
CA PRO A 154 -4.68 -16.48 23.31
C PRO A 154 -3.80 -15.22 23.38
N PHE A 155 -3.85 -14.38 22.34
CA PHE A 155 -3.14 -13.10 22.34
C PHE A 155 -3.61 -12.20 23.48
N ALA A 156 -2.67 -11.49 24.11
CA ALA A 156 -2.95 -10.55 25.18
C ALA A 156 -3.89 -9.40 24.74
N ARG A 157 -3.92 -9.07 23.43
CA ARG A 157 -4.78 -8.01 22.84
C ARG A 157 -4.63 -6.63 23.48
N GLY A 158 -3.50 -6.41 24.15
CA GLY A 158 -3.14 -5.16 24.80
C GLY A 158 -1.65 -4.86 24.65
N PRO A 159 -1.22 -3.64 25.03
CA PRO A 159 0.19 -3.31 25.09
C PRO A 159 0.93 -4.19 26.12
N HIS A 160 2.25 -4.27 25.98
CA HIS A 160 3.06 -4.95 27.00
C HIS A 160 2.86 -4.27 28.37
N PRO A 161 2.72 -5.03 29.48
CA PRO A 161 2.40 -4.45 30.81
C PRO A 161 3.41 -3.43 31.34
N SER A 162 4.62 -3.36 30.78
CA SER A 162 5.63 -2.36 31.16
C SER A 162 5.31 -0.95 30.65
N TYR A 163 4.40 -0.79 29.70
CA TYR A 163 4.00 0.52 29.20
C TYR A 163 2.93 1.13 30.11
N SER A 164 3.24 2.25 30.75
CA SER A 164 2.31 3.01 31.59
C SER A 164 1.64 4.17 30.85
N GLU A 165 2.20 4.60 29.73
CA GLU A 165 1.69 5.71 28.93
C GLU A 165 0.68 5.24 27.89
N LYS A 166 -0.23 6.13 27.51
CA LYS A 166 -1.16 5.89 26.40
C LYS A 166 -0.37 5.74 25.10
N ILE A 167 -0.65 4.67 24.37
CA ILE A 167 -0.04 4.39 23.06
C ILE A 167 -1.03 4.77 21.96
N PRO A 168 -0.84 5.89 21.23
CA PRO A 168 -1.79 6.35 20.22
C PRO A 168 -2.11 5.30 19.14
N ALA A 169 -1.10 4.52 18.73
CA ALA A 169 -1.28 3.46 17.75
C ALA A 169 -2.23 2.35 18.24
N MET A 170 -2.33 2.12 19.55
CA MET A 170 -3.25 1.14 20.12
C MET A 170 -4.71 1.56 19.92
N GLU A 171 -5.00 2.85 20.01
CA GLU A 171 -6.36 3.37 19.83
C GLU A 171 -6.89 3.18 18.41
N GLU A 172 -5.98 3.20 17.43
CA GLU A 172 -6.31 3.00 16.03
C GLU A 172 -6.56 1.52 15.68
N ILE A 173 -5.88 0.58 16.36
CA ILE A 173 -5.92 -0.85 16.03
C ILE A 173 -6.81 -1.68 16.96
N GLN A 174 -7.12 -1.18 18.16
CA GLN A 174 -7.99 -1.89 19.11
C GLN A 174 -9.34 -2.21 18.47
N PHE A 175 -9.94 -3.33 18.89
CA PHE A 175 -11.25 -3.79 18.42
C PHE A 175 -11.37 -3.88 16.89
N SER A 176 -10.27 -4.21 16.21
CA SER A 176 -10.22 -4.45 14.77
C SER A 176 -9.98 -5.92 14.48
N LEU A 177 -10.54 -6.41 13.39
CA LEU A 177 -10.43 -7.81 12.96
C LEU A 177 -9.63 -7.87 11.66
N VAL A 178 -8.45 -8.48 11.71
CA VAL A 178 -7.68 -8.78 10.50
C VAL A 178 -8.35 -9.95 9.78
N SER A 179 -8.98 -9.67 8.64
CA SER A 179 -9.73 -10.57 7.76
C SER A 179 -8.84 -11.27 6.72
N ASN A 180 -7.80 -10.59 6.21
CA ASN A 180 -6.94 -11.14 5.16
C ASN A 180 -5.48 -10.66 5.25
N ARG A 181 -4.59 -11.36 4.52
CA ARG A 181 -3.19 -11.02 4.27
C ARG A 181 -2.86 -11.17 2.79
N GLY A 182 -1.80 -10.50 2.36
CA GLY A 182 -1.39 -10.43 0.96
C GLY A 182 -2.10 -9.32 0.18
N CYS A 183 -1.52 -8.91 -0.96
CA CYS A 183 -2.13 -7.88 -1.80
C CYS A 183 -1.72 -8.06 -3.27
N PHE A 184 -2.64 -8.58 -4.11
CA PHE A 184 -2.43 -8.65 -5.56
C PHE A 184 -2.49 -7.29 -6.26
N GLY A 185 -2.84 -6.24 -5.52
CA GLY A 185 -2.86 -4.86 -5.98
C GLY A 185 -1.50 -4.34 -6.42
N SER A 186 -0.42 -4.78 -5.76
CA SER A 186 0.99 -4.62 -6.19
C SER A 186 1.36 -3.20 -6.64
N CYS A 187 0.95 -2.17 -5.89
CA CYS A 187 1.32 -0.78 -6.15
C CYS A 187 2.82 -0.58 -5.95
N ALA A 188 3.47 0.20 -6.82
CA ALA A 188 4.94 0.29 -6.89
C ALA A 188 5.57 0.89 -5.62
N PHE A 189 4.86 1.75 -4.92
CA PHE A 189 5.28 2.44 -3.69
C PHE A 189 4.90 1.67 -2.41
N CYS A 190 4.22 0.53 -2.53
CA CYS A 190 3.71 -0.22 -1.39
C CYS A 190 4.56 -1.46 -1.10
N ALA A 191 4.95 -1.63 0.15
CA ALA A 191 5.78 -2.75 0.62
C ALA A 191 5.01 -4.08 0.76
N LEU A 192 3.66 -4.04 0.78
CA LEU A 192 2.82 -5.20 1.09
C LEU A 192 3.07 -6.37 0.16
N ALA A 193 3.16 -6.13 -1.16
CA ALA A 193 3.36 -7.21 -2.13
C ALA A 193 4.75 -7.87 -2.00
N PHE A 194 5.78 -7.11 -1.60
CA PHE A 194 7.14 -7.63 -1.43
C PHE A 194 7.34 -8.31 -0.07
N HIS A 195 6.56 -7.91 0.95
CA HIS A 195 6.60 -8.51 2.28
C HIS A 195 5.61 -9.67 2.40
N GLN A 196 4.31 -9.43 2.24
CA GLN A 196 3.26 -10.44 2.44
C GLN A 196 2.97 -11.29 1.19
N GLY A 197 3.49 -10.89 0.02
CA GLY A 197 3.21 -11.55 -1.24
C GLY A 197 1.95 -11.05 -1.94
N ARG A 198 1.74 -11.57 -3.15
CA ARG A 198 0.64 -11.20 -4.05
C ARG A 198 -0.51 -12.21 -4.05
N ILE A 199 -0.41 -13.27 -3.27
CA ILE A 199 -1.46 -14.27 -3.11
C ILE A 199 -2.21 -13.92 -1.83
N VAL A 200 -3.49 -13.58 -1.98
CA VAL A 200 -4.33 -13.22 -0.82
C VAL A 200 -4.78 -14.50 -0.13
N THR A 201 -4.72 -14.49 1.19
CA THR A 201 -5.29 -15.52 2.06
C THR A 201 -6.15 -14.84 3.12
N SER A 202 -7.23 -15.51 3.51
CA SER A 202 -8.24 -14.92 4.38
C SER A 202 -8.71 -15.92 5.42
N ARG A 203 -9.10 -15.37 6.58
CA ARG A 203 -9.72 -16.13 7.67
C ARG A 203 -11.12 -16.55 7.32
N SER A 204 -11.59 -17.65 7.91
CA SER A 204 -13.00 -18.01 7.83
C SER A 204 -13.91 -16.99 8.51
N LYS A 205 -15.19 -17.04 8.18
CA LYS A 205 -16.24 -16.25 8.86
C LYS A 205 -16.30 -16.62 10.34
N GLU A 206 -16.23 -17.91 10.63
CA GLU A 206 -16.31 -18.49 11.97
C GLU A 206 -15.18 -17.94 12.85
N SER A 207 -13.95 -17.96 12.34
CA SER A 207 -12.77 -17.38 13.01
C SER A 207 -12.92 -15.89 13.34
N LEU A 208 -13.49 -15.09 12.43
CA LEU A 208 -13.73 -13.67 12.67
C LEU A 208 -14.85 -13.44 13.70
N VAL A 209 -15.92 -14.23 13.62
CA VAL A 209 -17.05 -14.18 14.56
C VAL A 209 -16.62 -14.59 15.96
N ASP A 210 -15.79 -15.63 16.09
CA ASP A 210 -15.32 -16.10 17.40
C ASP A 210 -14.36 -15.10 18.04
N GLU A 211 -13.47 -14.47 17.27
CA GLU A 211 -12.68 -13.36 17.81
C GLU A 211 -13.56 -12.16 18.20
N ALA A 212 -14.57 -11.81 17.40
CA ALA A 212 -15.50 -10.75 17.77
C ALA A 212 -16.21 -11.02 19.10
N LYS A 213 -16.64 -12.27 19.37
CA LYS A 213 -17.24 -12.66 20.66
C LYS A 213 -16.27 -12.50 21.84
N ILE A 214 -14.96 -12.63 21.61
CA ILE A 214 -13.94 -12.35 22.63
C ILE A 214 -13.87 -10.84 22.87
N LEU A 215 -13.80 -10.03 21.80
CA LEU A 215 -13.73 -8.57 21.90
C LEU A 215 -14.93 -7.96 22.64
N VAL A 216 -16.15 -8.51 22.44
CA VAL A 216 -17.36 -8.02 23.13
C VAL A 216 -17.26 -8.13 24.65
N LYS A 217 -16.47 -9.07 25.18
CA LYS A 217 -16.30 -9.28 26.63
C LYS A 217 -15.30 -8.33 27.27
N ASP A 218 -14.55 -7.57 26.47
CA ASP A 218 -13.59 -6.60 26.96
C ASP A 218 -14.30 -5.39 27.58
N SER A 219 -13.86 -4.94 28.77
CA SER A 219 -14.47 -3.81 29.49
C SER A 219 -14.40 -2.48 28.73
N ASP A 220 -13.41 -2.32 27.87
CA ASP A 220 -13.22 -1.12 27.05
C ASP A 220 -14.02 -1.17 25.75
N PHE A 221 -14.62 -2.32 25.41
CA PHE A 221 -15.43 -2.45 24.21
C PHE A 221 -16.74 -1.65 24.32
N LYS A 222 -16.93 -0.66 23.44
CA LYS A 222 -18.12 0.22 23.45
C LYS A 222 -19.20 -0.15 22.44
N GLY A 223 -19.08 -1.34 21.83
CA GLY A 223 -19.99 -1.83 20.80
C GLY A 223 -19.58 -1.51 19.36
N TYR A 224 -18.32 -1.14 19.13
CA TYR A 224 -17.84 -0.75 17.80
C TYR A 224 -16.67 -1.61 17.39
N ILE A 225 -16.85 -2.43 16.35
CA ILE A 225 -15.71 -3.00 15.63
C ILE A 225 -15.14 -1.89 14.75
N HIS A 226 -13.89 -1.49 15.01
CA HIS A 226 -13.25 -0.35 14.38
C HIS A 226 -12.85 -0.62 12.94
N ASP A 227 -12.49 -1.87 12.62
CA ASP A 227 -12.20 -2.29 11.27
C ASP A 227 -12.42 -3.79 11.11
N VAL A 228 -12.87 -4.20 9.93
CA VAL A 228 -12.76 -5.59 9.46
C VAL A 228 -11.99 -5.50 8.17
N GLY A 229 -10.75 -5.98 8.13
CA GLY A 229 -9.87 -5.58 7.05
C GLY A 229 -8.52 -6.25 7.03
N GLY A 230 -7.52 -5.54 6.54
CA GLY A 230 -6.20 -6.10 6.28
C GLY A 230 -5.45 -5.17 5.33
N PRO A 231 -4.46 -5.67 4.57
CA PRO A 231 -3.77 -4.89 3.55
C PRO A 231 -4.72 -4.18 2.58
N THR A 232 -5.84 -4.82 2.25
CA THR A 232 -6.95 -4.25 1.49
C THR A 232 -8.24 -4.91 1.99
N ALA A 233 -9.20 -4.12 2.48
CA ALA A 233 -10.35 -4.65 3.19
C ALA A 233 -11.23 -5.55 2.31
N ASN A 234 -11.42 -5.16 1.05
CA ASN A 234 -12.30 -5.84 0.12
C ASN A 234 -11.62 -6.95 -0.69
N PHE A 235 -10.51 -7.50 -0.20
CA PHE A 235 -9.90 -8.73 -0.74
C PHE A 235 -10.18 -9.92 0.19
N ARG A 236 -10.51 -11.07 -0.39
CA ARG A 236 -10.79 -12.31 0.33
C ARG A 236 -10.05 -13.50 -0.27
N ASP A 237 -10.11 -13.60 -1.59
CA ASP A 237 -9.51 -14.71 -2.32
C ASP A 237 -8.27 -14.29 -3.12
N PRO A 238 -7.43 -15.25 -3.53
CA PRO A 238 -6.46 -15.02 -4.58
C PRO A 238 -7.10 -14.36 -5.81
N ALA A 239 -6.34 -13.54 -6.53
CA ALA A 239 -6.84 -12.80 -7.70
C ALA A 239 -7.45 -13.73 -8.76
N CYS A 240 -6.91 -14.94 -8.91
CA CYS A 240 -7.44 -15.96 -9.82
C CYS A 240 -7.06 -17.37 -9.37
N THR A 241 -7.71 -18.40 -9.94
CA THR A 241 -7.48 -19.81 -9.59
C THR A 241 -6.04 -20.28 -9.86
N LYS A 242 -5.37 -19.69 -10.85
CA LYS A 242 -4.00 -20.07 -11.22
C LYS A 242 -3.00 -19.80 -10.10
N GLN A 243 -3.26 -18.82 -9.24
CA GLN A 243 -2.35 -18.48 -8.13
C GLN A 243 -2.19 -19.63 -7.13
N GLY A 244 -3.18 -20.51 -6.97
CA GLY A 244 -3.08 -21.66 -6.08
C GLY A 244 -2.11 -22.75 -6.55
N THR A 245 -1.79 -22.79 -7.85
CA THR A 245 -0.97 -23.87 -8.44
C THR A 245 0.33 -23.37 -9.08
N LYS A 246 0.34 -22.14 -9.60
CA LYS A 246 1.46 -21.57 -10.36
C LYS A 246 1.99 -20.27 -9.76
N GLY A 247 1.44 -19.84 -8.64
CA GLY A 247 1.73 -18.55 -8.05
C GLY A 247 1.29 -17.36 -8.92
N SER A 248 1.83 -16.21 -8.60
CA SER A 248 1.54 -14.94 -9.25
C SER A 248 2.30 -14.79 -10.55
N CYS A 249 1.64 -14.30 -11.60
CA CYS A 249 2.28 -14.10 -12.90
C CYS A 249 3.50 -13.17 -12.81
N PRO A 250 4.69 -13.60 -13.29
CA PRO A 250 5.87 -12.75 -13.39
C PRO A 250 5.59 -11.54 -14.30
N GLY A 251 6.07 -10.36 -13.90
CA GLY A 251 5.99 -9.12 -14.69
C GLY A 251 4.58 -8.57 -14.96
N LYS A 252 3.50 -9.24 -14.53
CA LYS A 252 2.11 -8.82 -14.76
C LYS A 252 1.44 -8.41 -13.45
N ARG A 253 0.66 -7.32 -13.46
CA ARG A 253 -0.19 -6.90 -12.32
C ARG A 253 -1.64 -7.30 -12.58
N CYS A 254 -2.38 -7.62 -11.51
CA CYS A 254 -3.73 -8.17 -11.64
C CYS A 254 -4.80 -7.11 -11.96
N LEU A 255 -4.59 -5.87 -11.50
CA LEU A 255 -5.58 -4.77 -11.61
C LEU A 255 -5.19 -3.68 -12.62
N THR A 256 -3.94 -3.64 -13.08
CA THR A 256 -3.41 -2.50 -13.84
C THR A 256 -2.52 -2.95 -15.00
N PRO A 257 -2.52 -2.25 -16.14
CA PRO A 257 -3.24 -1.00 -16.43
C PRO A 257 -4.75 -1.18 -16.59
N GLU A 258 -5.18 -2.36 -17.01
CA GLU A 258 -6.57 -2.81 -17.01
C GLU A 258 -6.67 -4.09 -16.16
N PRO A 259 -7.81 -4.36 -15.52
CA PRO A 259 -8.04 -5.59 -14.77
C PRO A 259 -7.81 -6.83 -15.64
N CYS A 260 -7.18 -7.85 -15.06
CA CYS A 260 -6.92 -9.11 -15.74
C CYS A 260 -8.25 -9.81 -16.07
N PRO A 261 -8.44 -10.37 -17.28
CA PRO A 261 -9.67 -11.11 -17.61
C PRO A 261 -9.92 -12.35 -16.74
N SER A 262 -8.88 -12.88 -16.10
CA SER A 262 -8.99 -14.01 -15.16
C SER A 262 -9.23 -13.57 -13.71
N LEU A 263 -9.28 -12.25 -13.44
CA LEU A 263 -9.55 -11.72 -12.11
C LEU A 263 -10.94 -12.14 -11.64
N LYS A 264 -11.02 -12.70 -10.44
CA LYS A 264 -12.28 -12.99 -9.76
C LYS A 264 -12.64 -11.83 -8.84
N SER A 265 -13.61 -11.02 -9.25
CA SER A 265 -14.21 -9.99 -8.40
C SER A 265 -15.50 -10.52 -7.79
N ASP A 266 -15.52 -10.72 -6.48
CA ASP A 266 -16.69 -11.14 -5.71
C ASP A 266 -16.55 -10.67 -4.25
N HIS A 267 -17.57 -9.95 -3.76
CA HIS A 267 -17.62 -9.45 -2.39
C HIS A 267 -18.62 -10.21 -1.50
N SER A 268 -19.26 -11.27 -2.00
CA SER A 268 -20.39 -11.92 -1.32
C SER A 268 -20.02 -12.46 0.06
N GLU A 269 -18.93 -13.24 0.17
CA GLU A 269 -18.47 -13.77 1.46
C GLU A 269 -18.15 -12.63 2.44
N TYR A 270 -17.58 -11.54 1.94
CA TYR A 270 -17.25 -10.39 2.79
C TYR A 270 -18.49 -9.66 3.30
N ILE A 271 -19.51 -9.48 2.45
CA ILE A 271 -20.82 -8.94 2.85
C ILE A 271 -21.47 -9.83 3.91
N GLU A 272 -21.45 -11.15 3.73
CA GLU A 272 -21.99 -12.11 4.70
C GLU A 272 -21.29 -11.98 6.06
N ILE A 273 -19.95 -11.93 6.09
CA ILE A 273 -19.17 -11.72 7.31
C ILE A 273 -19.60 -10.43 8.02
N LEU A 274 -19.66 -9.32 7.28
CA LEU A 274 -20.03 -8.03 7.83
C LEU A 274 -21.45 -8.03 8.40
N ARG A 275 -22.40 -8.72 7.75
CA ARG A 275 -23.78 -8.89 8.23
C ARG A 275 -23.84 -9.74 9.49
N GLU A 276 -23.11 -10.86 9.54
CA GLU A 276 -23.09 -11.73 10.72
C GLU A 276 -22.46 -11.03 11.92
N LEU A 277 -21.35 -10.31 11.74
CA LEU A 277 -20.73 -9.52 12.82
C LEU A 277 -21.68 -8.46 13.38
N ARG A 278 -22.51 -7.83 12.54
CA ARG A 278 -23.51 -6.84 12.97
C ARG A 278 -24.65 -7.44 13.80
N LYS A 279 -24.93 -8.74 13.68
CA LYS A 279 -26.01 -9.42 14.42
C LYS A 279 -25.58 -9.88 15.82
N LEU A 280 -24.29 -9.88 16.11
CA LEU A 280 -23.78 -10.31 17.40
C LEU A 280 -24.21 -9.36 18.52
N GLU A 281 -24.64 -9.94 19.64
CA GLU A 281 -25.02 -9.19 20.84
C GLU A 281 -23.83 -8.34 21.33
N GLY A 282 -24.12 -7.12 21.79
CA GLY A 282 -23.11 -6.15 22.21
C GLY A 282 -22.49 -5.33 21.07
N ILE A 283 -22.67 -5.71 19.80
CA ILE A 283 -22.17 -4.94 18.65
C ILE A 283 -23.23 -3.96 18.15
N LYS A 284 -22.90 -2.67 18.17
CA LYS A 284 -23.73 -1.56 17.64
C LYS A 284 -23.40 -1.25 16.20
N LYS A 285 -22.12 -1.31 15.81
CA LYS A 285 -21.68 -1.02 14.45
C LYS A 285 -20.35 -1.70 14.11
N VAL A 286 -20.24 -2.09 12.85
CA VAL A 286 -19.02 -2.66 12.25
C VAL A 286 -18.55 -1.69 11.18
N PHE A 287 -17.34 -1.17 11.33
CA PHE A 287 -16.76 -0.23 10.36
C PHE A 287 -15.76 -0.90 9.42
N ILE A 288 -15.55 -0.28 8.27
CA ILE A 288 -14.40 -0.53 7.41
C ILE A 288 -13.59 0.76 7.34
N ARG A 289 -12.43 0.75 8.00
CA ARG A 289 -11.45 1.85 8.04
C ARG A 289 -10.20 1.54 7.23
N SER A 290 -9.91 0.26 7.00
CA SER A 290 -8.89 -0.21 6.08
C SER A 290 -9.16 0.27 4.65
N GLY A 291 -8.08 0.43 3.88
CA GLY A 291 -8.17 0.86 2.49
C GLY A 291 -8.96 -0.13 1.62
N ILE A 292 -9.85 0.40 0.79
CA ILE A 292 -10.59 -0.36 -0.22
C ILE A 292 -10.00 -0.09 -1.60
N ARG A 293 -9.88 -1.14 -2.42
CA ARG A 293 -9.57 -1.01 -3.85
C ARG A 293 -10.86 -0.75 -4.61
N PHE A 294 -11.11 0.53 -4.88
CA PHE A 294 -12.28 0.96 -5.63
C PHE A 294 -12.31 0.32 -7.02
N ASP A 295 -11.16 0.20 -7.70
CA ASP A 295 -11.08 -0.42 -9.02
C ASP A 295 -11.43 -1.91 -9.01
N TYR A 296 -11.03 -2.67 -7.98
CA TYR A 296 -11.51 -4.05 -7.82
C TYR A 296 -13.02 -4.13 -7.60
N MET A 297 -13.54 -3.23 -6.75
CA MET A 297 -14.97 -3.14 -6.48
C MET A 297 -15.78 -2.76 -7.74
N MET A 298 -15.21 -1.93 -8.62
CA MET A 298 -15.86 -1.55 -9.88
C MET A 298 -15.96 -2.71 -10.89
N GLU A 299 -15.16 -3.77 -10.73
CA GLU A 299 -15.22 -5.00 -11.52
C GLU A 299 -16.25 -6.02 -11.00
N ASP A 300 -16.82 -5.80 -9.81
CA ASP A 300 -17.84 -6.70 -9.27
C ASP A 300 -19.16 -6.53 -10.03
N LYS A 301 -19.62 -7.60 -10.68
CA LYS A 301 -20.86 -7.61 -11.45
C LYS A 301 -22.11 -7.50 -10.58
N LYS A 302 -22.07 -7.97 -9.33
CA LYS A 302 -23.23 -7.93 -8.41
C LYS A 302 -23.53 -6.50 -7.95
N ASN A 303 -22.50 -5.65 -7.87
CA ASN A 303 -22.60 -4.22 -7.54
C ASN A 303 -23.34 -3.90 -6.22
N ASP A 304 -23.47 -4.87 -5.31
CA ASP A 304 -24.18 -4.74 -4.03
C ASP A 304 -23.26 -4.26 -2.91
N PHE A 305 -21.96 -4.57 -2.97
CA PHE A 305 -20.99 -4.18 -1.94
C PHE A 305 -20.93 -2.67 -1.68
N LEU A 306 -20.99 -1.84 -2.73
CA LEU A 306 -20.97 -0.38 -2.55
C LEU A 306 -22.20 0.12 -1.77
N SER A 307 -23.35 -0.51 -1.98
CA SER A 307 -24.58 -0.18 -1.25
C SER A 307 -24.46 -0.61 0.21
N GLU A 308 -24.04 -1.86 0.47
CA GLU A 308 -23.79 -2.39 1.82
C GLU A 308 -22.78 -1.50 2.59
N LEU A 309 -21.66 -1.14 1.95
CA LEU A 309 -20.61 -0.29 2.50
C LEU A 309 -21.17 1.06 2.96
N CYS A 310 -21.85 1.78 2.08
CA CYS A 310 -22.44 3.08 2.39
C CYS A 310 -23.55 2.97 3.44
N GLU A 311 -24.37 1.93 3.37
CA GLU A 311 -25.52 1.74 4.25
C GLU A 311 -25.10 1.38 5.69
N HIS A 312 -23.99 0.70 5.89
CA HIS A 312 -23.68 0.14 7.21
C HIS A 312 -22.26 0.41 7.72
N HIS A 313 -21.27 0.49 6.85
CA HIS A 313 -19.87 0.31 7.26
C HIS A 313 -19.00 1.58 7.19
N VAL A 314 -19.54 2.69 6.68
CA VAL A 314 -18.87 3.99 6.64
C VAL A 314 -19.26 4.86 7.85
N SER A 315 -18.27 5.46 8.51
CA SER A 315 -18.42 6.35 9.68
C SER A 315 -18.70 7.81 9.34
N GLY A 316 -18.99 8.10 8.06
CA GLY A 316 -19.20 9.45 7.50
C GLY A 316 -18.13 9.83 6.49
N GLN A 317 -16.92 9.29 6.63
CA GLN A 317 -15.83 9.46 5.68
C GLN A 317 -15.37 8.11 5.16
N LEU A 318 -15.24 7.98 3.84
CA LEU A 318 -14.65 6.83 3.19
C LEU A 318 -13.29 7.21 2.62
N LYS A 319 -12.25 6.59 3.17
CA LYS A 319 -10.86 6.73 2.76
C LYS A 319 -10.62 5.95 1.47
N VAL A 320 -10.16 6.64 0.43
CA VAL A 320 -9.86 6.02 -0.88
C VAL A 320 -8.54 6.54 -1.44
N ALA A 321 -7.87 5.71 -2.20
CA ALA A 321 -6.48 5.92 -2.60
C ALA A 321 -6.34 5.97 -4.13
N PRO A 322 -6.76 7.05 -4.82
CA PRO A 322 -6.47 7.25 -6.24
C PRO A 322 -4.97 7.57 -6.47
N GLU A 323 -4.34 8.22 -5.50
CA GLU A 323 -2.92 8.59 -5.36
C GLU A 323 -2.39 9.58 -6.39
N HIS A 324 -2.86 9.50 -7.63
CA HIS A 324 -2.57 10.47 -8.67
C HIS A 324 -3.69 10.59 -9.71
N VAL A 325 -3.57 11.52 -10.67
CA VAL A 325 -4.51 11.69 -11.80
C VAL A 325 -3.84 11.70 -13.17
N SER A 326 -2.55 12.09 -13.24
CA SER A 326 -1.76 11.97 -14.47
C SER A 326 -1.62 10.48 -14.88
N PRO A 327 -1.98 10.12 -16.12
CA PRO A 327 -1.81 8.76 -16.64
C PRO A 327 -0.37 8.26 -16.61
N ASP A 328 0.60 9.15 -16.89
CA ASP A 328 2.02 8.80 -16.91
C ASP A 328 2.49 8.36 -15.52
N VAL A 329 2.11 9.10 -14.48
CA VAL A 329 2.46 8.81 -13.09
C VAL A 329 1.71 7.57 -12.57
N LEU A 330 0.40 7.48 -12.83
CA LEU A 330 -0.42 6.34 -12.44
C LEU A 330 0.10 5.02 -13.03
N ARG A 331 0.61 5.04 -14.27
CA ARG A 331 1.26 3.87 -14.89
C ARG A 331 2.50 3.43 -14.11
N VAL A 332 3.38 4.37 -13.73
CA VAL A 332 4.60 4.06 -12.96
C VAL A 332 4.24 3.56 -11.55
N MET A 333 3.23 4.15 -10.93
CA MET A 333 2.67 3.68 -9.65
C MET A 333 2.03 2.28 -9.76
N GLY A 334 1.57 1.89 -10.95
CA GLY A 334 0.67 0.76 -11.18
C GLY A 334 -0.65 0.94 -10.45
N LYS A 335 -1.32 2.04 -10.79
CA LYS A 335 -2.66 2.40 -10.38
C LYS A 335 -3.55 2.52 -11.63
N PRO A 336 -4.87 2.31 -11.51
CA PRO A 336 -5.80 2.46 -12.63
C PRO A 336 -5.84 3.90 -13.11
N LYS A 337 -6.37 4.12 -14.31
CA LYS A 337 -6.57 5.47 -14.86
C LYS A 337 -7.59 6.26 -14.03
N ARG A 338 -7.47 7.60 -14.03
CA ARG A 338 -8.37 8.51 -13.30
C ARG A 338 -9.85 8.25 -13.56
N GLN A 339 -10.23 7.87 -14.78
CA GLN A 339 -11.63 7.63 -15.16
C GLN A 339 -12.31 6.57 -14.28
N VAL A 340 -11.56 5.55 -13.82
CA VAL A 340 -12.08 4.52 -12.91
C VAL A 340 -12.44 5.15 -11.55
N TYR A 341 -11.61 6.07 -11.06
CA TYR A 341 -11.89 6.80 -9.84
C TYR A 341 -13.06 7.78 -10.00
N ASP A 342 -13.12 8.54 -11.09
CA ASP A 342 -14.24 9.47 -11.36
C ASP A 342 -15.58 8.73 -11.44
N GLU A 343 -15.61 7.56 -12.07
CA GLU A 343 -16.80 6.70 -12.13
C GLU A 343 -17.18 6.15 -10.74
N PHE A 344 -16.20 5.74 -9.93
CA PHE A 344 -16.44 5.36 -8.54
C PHE A 344 -17.05 6.53 -7.73
N VAL A 345 -16.51 7.74 -7.85
CA VAL A 345 -17.04 8.95 -7.19
C VAL A 345 -18.50 9.18 -7.58
N ARG A 346 -18.83 9.03 -8.87
CA ARG A 346 -20.20 9.16 -9.37
C ARG A 346 -21.14 8.12 -8.74
N ARG A 347 -20.78 6.83 -8.77
CA ARG A 347 -21.60 5.76 -8.18
C ARG A 347 -21.76 5.92 -6.66
N TYR A 348 -20.70 6.30 -5.96
CA TYR A 348 -20.74 6.55 -4.52
C TYR A 348 -21.72 7.69 -4.17
N ALA A 349 -21.71 8.77 -4.93
CA ALA A 349 -22.64 9.89 -4.75
C ALA A 349 -24.10 9.48 -5.05
N GLU A 350 -24.33 8.66 -6.07
CA GLU A 350 -25.66 8.15 -6.42
C GLU A 350 -26.23 7.24 -5.32
N VAL A 351 -25.42 6.32 -4.78
CA VAL A 351 -25.81 5.45 -3.68
C VAL A 351 -26.12 6.27 -2.42
N ASN A 352 -25.27 7.23 -2.06
CA ASN A 352 -25.51 8.11 -0.91
C ASN A 352 -26.79 8.93 -1.05
N LYS A 353 -27.07 9.44 -2.27
CA LYS A 353 -28.31 10.16 -2.56
C LYS A 353 -29.54 9.26 -2.37
N LYS A 354 -29.50 8.01 -2.84
CA LYS A 354 -30.58 7.03 -2.65
C LYS A 354 -30.81 6.70 -1.19
N LEU A 355 -29.72 6.53 -0.42
CA LEU A 355 -29.77 6.22 1.01
C LEU A 355 -30.07 7.44 1.91
N GLY A 356 -30.16 8.65 1.35
CA GLY A 356 -30.33 9.88 2.12
C GLY A 356 -29.14 10.21 3.04
N LYS A 357 -27.96 9.65 2.77
CA LYS A 357 -26.78 9.78 3.63
C LYS A 357 -25.86 10.92 3.20
N LYS A 358 -25.24 11.55 4.19
CA LYS A 358 -24.21 12.58 4.00
C LYS A 358 -22.85 11.98 4.33
N GLN A 359 -22.29 11.22 3.40
CA GLN A 359 -20.95 10.64 3.53
C GLN A 359 -20.02 11.24 2.48
N TYR A 360 -18.74 11.34 2.82
CA TYR A 360 -17.75 12.07 2.04
C TYR A 360 -16.55 11.18 1.70
N LEU A 361 -15.97 11.39 0.52
CA LEU A 361 -14.72 10.73 0.14
C LEU A 361 -13.54 11.53 0.66
N VAL A 362 -12.57 10.83 1.23
CA VAL A 362 -11.27 11.40 1.61
C VAL A 362 -10.22 10.73 0.72
N PRO A 363 -9.90 11.33 -0.45
CA PRO A 363 -8.87 10.80 -1.33
C PRO A 363 -7.47 11.11 -0.80
N TYR A 364 -6.59 10.11 -0.90
CA TYR A 364 -5.15 10.29 -0.71
C TYR A 364 -4.51 10.64 -2.06
N PHE A 365 -3.61 11.62 -2.03
CA PHE A 365 -2.82 12.04 -3.18
C PHE A 365 -1.36 12.12 -2.77
N ILE A 366 -0.48 11.64 -3.64
CA ILE A 366 0.96 11.56 -3.41
C ILE A 366 1.68 12.55 -4.34
N SER A 367 2.46 13.46 -3.76
CA SER A 367 3.39 14.34 -4.49
C SER A 367 4.77 13.72 -4.61
N GLY A 368 5.52 14.06 -5.67
CA GLY A 368 6.93 13.70 -5.78
C GLY A 368 7.22 12.19 -5.97
N HIS A 369 6.27 11.41 -6.47
CA HIS A 369 6.50 10.01 -6.84
C HIS A 369 7.45 9.91 -8.07
N PRO A 370 8.28 8.86 -8.20
CA PRO A 370 9.01 8.58 -9.44
C PRO A 370 8.11 8.64 -10.69
N GLY A 371 8.59 9.34 -11.72
CA GLY A 371 7.84 9.62 -12.94
C GLY A 371 7.00 10.89 -12.91
N ALA A 372 6.73 11.48 -11.74
CA ALA A 372 6.00 12.73 -11.62
C ALA A 372 6.88 13.93 -11.94
N ARG A 373 6.49 14.70 -12.96
CA ARG A 373 7.11 15.99 -13.32
C ARG A 373 6.20 17.14 -12.91
N LEU A 374 6.70 18.36 -13.06
CA LEU A 374 5.94 19.57 -12.77
C LEU A 374 4.62 19.66 -13.56
N LYS A 375 4.59 19.22 -14.83
CA LYS A 375 3.36 19.15 -15.65
C LYS A 375 2.28 18.24 -15.03
N ASP A 376 2.69 17.18 -14.33
CA ASP A 376 1.79 16.19 -13.74
C ASP A 376 1.20 16.72 -12.43
N ALA A 377 2.00 17.44 -11.65
CA ALA A 377 1.52 18.17 -10.47
C ALA A 377 0.58 19.32 -10.84
N ILE A 378 0.82 20.02 -11.96
CA ILE A 378 -0.14 21.01 -12.47
C ILE A 378 -1.45 20.33 -12.89
N THR A 379 -1.36 19.19 -13.60
CA THR A 379 -2.55 18.40 -13.96
C THR A 379 -3.36 18.00 -12.72
N MET A 380 -2.68 17.65 -11.63
CA MET A 380 -3.32 17.41 -10.33
C MET A 380 -4.00 18.66 -9.79
N ALA A 381 -3.31 19.80 -9.74
CA ALA A 381 -3.86 21.05 -9.24
C ALA A 381 -5.12 21.48 -10.03
N GLU A 382 -5.10 21.33 -11.36
CA GLU A 382 -6.26 21.59 -12.22
C GLU A 382 -7.42 20.64 -11.92
N TYR A 383 -7.15 19.36 -11.65
CA TYR A 383 -8.18 18.41 -11.23
C TYR A 383 -8.80 18.77 -9.88
N LEU A 384 -7.98 19.13 -8.90
CA LEU A 384 -8.41 19.58 -7.57
C LEU A 384 -9.29 20.84 -7.67
N ARG A 385 -8.89 21.80 -8.50
CA ARG A 385 -9.70 22.99 -8.84
C ARG A 385 -11.06 22.60 -9.43
N ASP A 386 -11.04 21.76 -10.47
CA ASP A 386 -12.24 21.45 -11.25
C ASP A 386 -13.22 20.56 -10.47
N THR A 387 -12.72 19.72 -9.55
CA THR A 387 -13.54 18.93 -8.61
C THR A 387 -13.91 19.70 -7.33
N CYS A 388 -13.37 20.91 -7.17
CA CYS A 388 -13.52 21.75 -5.98
C CYS A 388 -13.19 20.99 -4.69
N PHE A 389 -12.17 20.14 -4.76
CA PHE A 389 -11.62 19.42 -3.62
C PHE A 389 -10.20 19.90 -3.37
N ILE A 390 -9.92 20.32 -2.14
CA ILE A 390 -8.57 20.68 -1.70
C ILE A 390 -8.19 19.74 -0.56
N PRO A 391 -7.11 18.95 -0.69
CA PRO A 391 -6.66 18.07 0.37
C PRO A 391 -6.13 18.88 1.56
N GLU A 392 -6.64 18.59 2.76
CA GLU A 392 -6.08 19.14 4.00
C GLU A 392 -4.67 18.60 4.26
N GLN A 393 -4.46 17.32 3.94
CA GLN A 393 -3.19 16.63 4.07
C GLN A 393 -2.70 16.18 2.70
N VAL A 394 -1.45 16.51 2.38
CA VAL A 394 -0.74 16.00 1.20
C VAL A 394 0.42 15.15 1.67
N GLN A 395 0.53 13.95 1.10
CA GLN A 395 1.60 13.03 1.39
C GLN A 395 2.70 13.17 0.34
N ASP A 396 3.91 13.49 0.77
CA ASP A 396 5.07 13.34 -0.11
C ASP A 396 5.43 11.87 -0.24
N PHE A 397 5.90 11.48 -1.42
CA PHE A 397 6.52 10.19 -1.59
C PHE A 397 7.81 10.12 -0.76
N TYR A 398 7.86 9.12 0.11
CA TYR A 398 9.02 8.73 0.89
C TYR A 398 9.49 7.35 0.42
N PRO A 399 10.70 7.24 -0.16
CA PRO A 399 11.26 5.95 -0.57
C PRO A 399 11.33 4.97 0.60
N THR A 400 10.45 3.98 0.57
CA THR A 400 10.42 2.87 1.53
C THR A 400 11.26 1.70 0.98
N PRO A 401 12.19 1.12 1.75
CA PRO A 401 12.98 -0.04 1.31
C PRO A 401 12.11 -1.18 0.78
N GLY A 402 12.64 -1.95 -0.17
CA GLY A 402 11.92 -3.11 -0.74
C GLY A 402 10.70 -2.75 -1.61
N THR A 403 10.55 -1.48 -2.03
CA THR A 403 9.49 -1.09 -2.99
C THR A 403 10.07 -0.76 -4.37
N LEU A 404 9.29 -1.04 -5.41
CA LEU A 404 9.68 -0.77 -6.80
C LEU A 404 9.90 0.73 -7.04
N ALA A 405 9.10 1.59 -6.41
CA ALA A 405 9.26 3.03 -6.47
C ALA A 405 10.58 3.50 -5.85
N THR A 406 11.03 2.90 -4.76
CA THR A 406 12.35 3.20 -4.19
C THR A 406 13.48 2.76 -5.10
N ALA A 407 13.33 1.61 -5.77
CA ALA A 407 14.31 1.18 -6.76
C ALA A 407 14.40 2.14 -7.94
N MET A 408 13.26 2.65 -8.42
CA MET A 408 13.22 3.73 -9.40
C MET A 408 13.87 5.01 -8.88
N TRP A 409 13.55 5.42 -7.65
CA TRP A 409 14.11 6.60 -7.00
C TRP A 409 15.63 6.60 -6.99
N PHE A 410 16.23 5.49 -6.55
CA PHE A 410 17.69 5.39 -6.41
C PHE A 410 18.41 5.16 -7.75
N SER A 411 17.83 4.36 -8.65
CA SER A 411 18.49 4.00 -9.92
C SER A 411 18.22 4.97 -11.08
N GLY A 412 17.14 5.74 -11.02
CA GLY A 412 16.61 6.50 -12.15
C GLY A 412 16.07 5.63 -13.30
N ILE A 413 15.89 4.33 -13.07
CA ILE A 413 15.46 3.33 -14.05
C ILE A 413 14.28 2.55 -13.47
N ASP A 414 13.27 2.26 -14.28
CA ASP A 414 12.24 1.27 -13.93
C ASP A 414 12.81 -0.14 -14.08
N PRO A 415 13.06 -0.88 -12.97
CA PRO A 415 13.63 -2.22 -13.01
C PRO A 415 12.85 -3.20 -13.89
N MET A 416 11.55 -3.01 -14.06
CA MET A 416 10.70 -3.96 -14.80
C MET A 416 10.71 -3.68 -16.31
N THR A 417 11.07 -2.48 -16.73
CA THR A 417 11.03 -2.09 -18.15
C THR A 417 12.37 -1.65 -18.71
N GLY A 418 13.37 -1.41 -17.86
CA GLY A 418 14.68 -0.89 -18.23
C GLY A 418 14.67 0.58 -18.68
N LYS A 419 13.52 1.27 -18.63
CA LYS A 419 13.38 2.64 -19.10
C LYS A 419 13.80 3.65 -18.03
N LYS A 420 14.40 4.76 -18.45
CA LYS A 420 14.69 5.88 -17.56
C LYS A 420 13.40 6.49 -17.00
N VAL A 421 13.42 6.83 -15.72
CA VAL A 421 12.29 7.46 -15.00
C VAL A 421 12.77 8.77 -14.39
N HIS A 422 11.95 9.82 -14.50
CA HIS A 422 12.23 11.10 -13.86
C HIS A 422 12.09 11.00 -12.35
N ILE A 423 13.12 11.41 -11.60
CA ILE A 423 13.08 11.39 -10.14
C ILE A 423 13.01 12.84 -9.64
N PRO A 424 11.91 13.25 -8.99
CA PRO A 424 11.79 14.59 -8.43
C PRO A 424 12.54 14.65 -7.08
N SER A 425 13.87 14.49 -7.09
CA SER A 425 14.70 14.47 -5.88
C SER A 425 15.15 15.88 -5.43
N GLY A 426 15.14 16.86 -6.33
CA GLY A 426 15.51 18.24 -5.99
C GLY A 426 14.53 18.87 -5.02
N HIS A 427 15.04 19.48 -3.94
CA HIS A 427 14.23 20.15 -2.91
C HIS A 427 13.22 21.14 -3.51
N GLU A 428 13.67 21.94 -4.49
CA GLU A 428 12.80 22.90 -5.19
C GLU A 428 11.64 22.21 -5.94
N GLU A 429 11.91 21.16 -6.70
CA GLU A 429 10.87 20.47 -7.47
C GLU A 429 9.87 19.78 -6.54
N LYS A 430 10.34 19.11 -5.48
CA LYS A 430 9.43 18.50 -4.47
C LYS A 430 8.53 19.55 -3.83
N ALA A 431 9.10 20.69 -3.41
CA ALA A 431 8.34 21.78 -2.83
C ALA A 431 7.29 22.34 -3.81
N MET A 432 7.65 22.51 -5.09
CA MET A 432 6.72 22.94 -6.14
C MET A 432 5.56 21.95 -6.33
N GLN A 433 5.87 20.65 -6.47
CA GLN A 433 4.83 19.64 -6.66
C GLN A 433 3.89 19.56 -5.44
N ARG A 434 4.42 19.59 -4.22
CA ARG A 434 3.63 19.61 -2.98
C ARG A 434 2.73 20.84 -2.90
N ALA A 435 3.30 22.03 -3.15
CA ALA A 435 2.57 23.30 -3.09
C ALA A 435 1.41 23.36 -4.10
N LEU A 436 1.58 22.77 -5.29
CA LEU A 436 0.52 22.68 -6.31
C LEU A 436 -0.71 21.88 -5.85
N LEU A 437 -0.55 20.85 -5.01
CA LEU A 437 -1.71 20.10 -4.45
C LEU A 437 -2.49 20.93 -3.42
N GLN A 438 -1.89 21.99 -2.88
CA GLN A 438 -2.51 22.92 -1.94
C GLN A 438 -2.38 24.36 -2.45
N TYR A 439 -2.65 24.54 -3.75
CA TYR A 439 -2.39 25.79 -4.46
C TYR A 439 -3.17 27.00 -3.90
N ASN A 440 -4.26 26.75 -3.19
CA ASN A 440 -5.15 27.75 -2.61
C ASN A 440 -4.64 28.31 -1.26
N ARG A 441 -3.59 27.72 -0.69
CA ARG A 441 -2.97 28.17 0.55
C ARG A 441 -2.11 29.42 0.31
N PRO A 442 -2.35 30.54 1.02
CA PRO A 442 -1.59 31.77 0.82
C PRO A 442 -0.07 31.57 0.91
N GLU A 443 0.39 30.75 1.86
CA GLU A 443 1.80 30.43 2.07
C GLU A 443 2.45 29.72 0.87
N ASN A 444 1.66 29.02 0.04
CA ASN A 444 2.14 28.31 -1.15
C ASN A 444 2.19 29.20 -2.39
N ARG A 445 1.61 30.41 -2.36
CA ARG A 445 1.34 31.23 -3.55
C ARG A 445 2.59 31.49 -4.40
N GLU A 446 3.69 31.91 -3.78
CA GLU A 446 4.92 32.24 -4.51
C GLU A 446 5.56 31.00 -5.13
N ILE A 447 5.54 29.86 -4.42
CA ILE A 447 6.05 28.59 -4.93
C ILE A 447 5.19 28.12 -6.12
N VAL A 448 3.87 28.23 -6.02
CA VAL A 448 2.93 27.89 -7.11
C VAL A 448 3.14 28.81 -8.30
N ARG A 449 3.30 30.12 -8.09
CA ARG A 449 3.59 31.09 -9.17
C ARG A 449 4.88 30.71 -9.89
N LYS A 450 5.95 30.43 -9.13
CA LYS A 450 7.23 29.99 -9.66
C LYS A 450 7.10 28.68 -10.46
N ALA A 451 6.35 27.72 -9.94
CA ALA A 451 6.07 26.46 -10.62
C ALA A 451 5.35 26.67 -11.97
N LEU A 452 4.30 27.51 -11.99
CA LEU A 452 3.54 27.80 -13.20
C LEU A 452 4.37 28.52 -14.26
N ILE A 453 5.19 29.50 -13.86
CA ILE A 453 6.12 30.19 -14.78
C ILE A 453 7.16 29.20 -15.33
N LYS A 454 7.77 28.37 -14.46
CA LYS A 454 8.76 27.36 -14.87
C LYS A 454 8.17 26.32 -15.85
N ALA A 455 6.87 26.05 -15.75
CA ALA A 455 6.15 25.13 -16.63
C ALA A 455 5.51 25.82 -17.86
N GLY A 456 5.65 27.14 -18.02
CA GLY A 456 5.01 27.90 -19.11
C GLY A 456 3.47 27.94 -19.03
N ARG A 457 2.90 27.75 -17.83
CA ARG A 457 1.45 27.71 -17.56
C ARG A 457 0.95 28.99 -16.89
N GLN A 458 1.40 30.15 -17.39
CA GLN A 458 0.95 31.45 -16.90
C GLN A 458 -0.54 31.71 -17.18
N ASP A 459 -1.17 30.95 -18.09
CA ASP A 459 -2.62 30.91 -18.29
C ASP A 459 -3.41 30.54 -17.01
N LEU A 460 -2.76 29.87 -16.05
CA LEU A 460 -3.32 29.52 -14.76
C LEU A 460 -3.12 30.61 -13.69
N ILE A 461 -2.59 31.76 -14.06
CA ILE A 461 -2.42 32.94 -13.20
C ILE A 461 -3.38 34.02 -13.69
N GLY A 462 -4.28 34.50 -12.82
CA GLY A 462 -5.22 35.56 -13.20
C GLY A 462 -6.57 35.48 -12.49
N ASN A 463 -7.53 36.22 -13.02
CA ASN A 463 -8.88 36.30 -12.45
C ASN A 463 -9.91 35.39 -13.14
N GLY A 464 -9.48 34.60 -14.13
CA GLY A 464 -10.36 33.68 -14.86
C GLY A 464 -10.78 32.46 -14.03
N PRO A 465 -11.88 31.78 -14.40
CA PRO A 465 -12.39 30.61 -13.67
C PRO A 465 -11.46 29.39 -13.69
N LYS A 466 -10.46 29.39 -14.58
CA LYS A 466 -9.43 28.36 -14.68
C LYS A 466 -8.13 28.76 -13.98
N ALA A 467 -8.03 29.95 -13.39
CA ALA A 467 -6.85 30.30 -12.63
C ALA A 467 -6.68 29.41 -11.39
N LEU A 468 -5.46 28.98 -11.11
CA LEU A 468 -5.08 28.37 -9.83
C LEU A 468 -4.78 29.45 -8.80
N ILE A 469 -4.11 30.53 -9.21
CA ILE A 469 -3.79 31.68 -8.34
C ILE A 469 -4.24 32.99 -8.98
N ARG A 470 -4.64 33.97 -8.16
CA ARG A 470 -5.02 35.32 -8.62
C ARG A 470 -3.84 36.27 -8.63
N GLU A 471 -3.86 37.21 -9.58
CA GLU A 471 -2.85 38.28 -9.69
C GLU A 471 -2.86 39.23 -8.50
N ASP A 472 -4.05 39.59 -8.00
CA ASP A 472 -4.28 40.53 -6.90
C ASP A 472 -3.93 39.98 -5.50
N GLY A 473 -3.44 38.74 -5.42
CA GLY A 473 -3.11 38.08 -4.15
C GLY A 473 -4.33 37.63 -3.34
N ARG A 474 -5.56 37.87 -3.82
CA ARG A 474 -6.77 37.36 -3.17
C ARG A 474 -6.91 35.87 -3.42
N LYS A 475 -7.57 35.13 -2.51
CA LYS A 475 -7.82 33.70 -2.70
C LYS A 475 -8.56 33.48 -4.03
N ALA A 476 -8.00 32.64 -4.90
CA ALA A 476 -8.75 32.10 -6.04
C ALA A 476 -10.04 31.50 -5.49
N GLY A 477 -11.19 31.91 -6.03
CA GLY A 477 -12.51 31.60 -5.49
C GLY A 477 -12.86 30.12 -5.62
N GLY A 478 -12.20 29.26 -4.84
CA GLY A 478 -12.76 27.99 -4.41
C GLY A 478 -13.68 28.32 -3.25
N GLN A 479 -14.98 28.08 -3.40
CA GLN A 479 -15.87 28.06 -2.25
C GLN A 479 -15.22 27.17 -1.19
N HIS A 480 -14.97 27.72 0.01
CA HIS A 480 -14.63 26.94 1.19
C HIS A 480 -15.83 26.02 1.47
N LEU A 481 -15.81 24.87 0.85
CA LEU A 481 -16.67 23.74 1.15
C LEU A 481 -15.81 22.85 2.03
N SER A 482 -15.80 23.13 3.34
CA SER A 482 -15.33 22.19 4.35
C SER A 482 -15.94 20.81 4.04
N GLY A 483 -15.11 19.87 3.60
CA GLY A 483 -15.50 18.49 3.30
C GLY A 483 -16.66 18.26 2.32
N ARG A 484 -17.15 19.27 1.58
CA ARG A 484 -18.31 19.11 0.68
C ARG A 484 -17.83 18.94 -0.76
N SER A 485 -17.82 17.70 -1.28
CA SER A 485 -17.78 17.48 -2.73
C SER A 485 -18.98 18.18 -3.39
N PRO A 486 -18.79 19.03 -4.41
CA PRO A 486 -19.90 19.52 -5.19
C PRO A 486 -20.20 18.52 -6.30
N VAL A 487 -21.29 17.79 -6.15
CA VAL A 487 -21.96 17.18 -7.30
C VAL A 487 -22.52 18.34 -8.13
N ARG A 488 -21.80 18.77 -9.17
CA ARG A 488 -22.36 19.69 -10.18
C ARG A 488 -23.48 18.95 -10.92
N ARG A 489 -24.69 19.55 -10.92
CA ARG A 489 -25.81 19.14 -11.79
C ARG A 489 -25.35 19.14 -13.26
N PRO A 490 -25.80 18.19 -14.11
CA PRO A 490 -25.54 18.26 -15.54
C PRO A 490 -26.24 19.49 -16.14
N ILE A 491 -25.52 20.26 -16.94
CA ILE A 491 -26.07 21.34 -17.76
C ILE A 491 -26.93 20.68 -18.85
N GLY A 492 -28.25 20.77 -18.72
CA GLY A 492 -29.19 20.36 -19.76
C GLY A 492 -29.07 21.25 -21.00
N LYS A 493 -28.85 20.63 -22.17
CA LYS A 493 -28.92 21.28 -23.48
C LYS A 493 -30.30 21.91 -23.69
N GLY A 494 -30.31 23.12 -24.22
CA GLY A 494 -31.46 24.01 -24.32
C GLY A 494 -32.67 23.47 -25.10
N LYS A 495 -33.85 23.95 -24.70
CA LYS A 495 -35.03 24.05 -25.56
C LYS A 495 -35.32 25.52 -25.82
N LYS A 496 -35.19 25.94 -27.08
CA LYS A 496 -35.79 27.17 -27.61
C LYS A 496 -37.31 27.03 -27.52
N GLY A 497 -37.95 27.81 -26.66
CA GLY A 497 -39.40 27.99 -26.61
C GLY A 497 -39.77 29.33 -27.24
N ARG A 498 -40.49 29.26 -28.37
CA ARG A 498 -41.06 30.38 -29.13
C ARG A 498 -41.91 31.32 -28.26
N LYS A 499 -41.75 32.63 -28.48
CA LYS A 499 -42.76 33.64 -28.14
C LYS A 499 -43.89 33.63 -29.17
N GLY A 500 -45.11 33.72 -28.67
CA GLY A 500 -46.37 34.01 -29.35
C GLY A 500 -47.47 33.73 -28.31
N GLY A 501 -48.35 34.63 -27.92
CA GLY A 501 -48.80 35.87 -28.56
C GLY A 501 -50.32 35.82 -28.65
N ARG A 502 -51.00 36.04 -27.52
CA ARG A 502 -52.28 36.76 -27.31
C ARG A 502 -52.84 36.39 -25.95
#